data_AF-A0A9Q3JEB4-F1
#
_entry.id   AF-A0A9Q3JEB4-F1
#
_cell.length_a   1.000
_cell.length_b   1.000
_cell.length_c   1.000
_cell.angle_alpha   90.00
_cell.angle_beta   90.00
_cell.angle_gamma   90.00
#
_symmetry.space_group_name_H-M   'P 1'
#
loop_
_entity.id
_entity.type
_entity.pdbx_description
1 polymer ?
#
loop_
_entity_poly.entity_id
_entity_poly.type
_entity_poly.pdbx_seq_one_letter_code
_entity_poly.pdbx_strand_id
1 'polypeptide(L)'
;PVISSQNVLLSPELHSQLLKIPSGNDLPQIESLIPFLKSSLKPHQKQGLAFLLDREAPNGKSAKSLWLNKPSSSSTRIKLIHSITKKQVNNLKDSFSHTPLGCLLADDMGLGKSIKCISLICMTLEDSKRDIPPSIHFLNKKQKHSTLIICLPCLIKNWEDELKLHTDISQLKIVTYHGKKRKEIGLKKV
;
A
#
# COMPACT_ATOMS: atom_id res chain seq x y z
N PRO A 1 -17.53 -24.03 10.63
CA PRO A 1 -16.79 -24.27 9.38
C PRO A 1 -15.33 -24.66 9.68
N VAL A 2 -15.06 -25.97 9.64
CA VAL A 2 -13.73 -26.53 9.81
C VAL A 2 -12.91 -26.11 8.60
N ILE A 3 -11.87 -25.30 8.81
CA ILE A 3 -10.86 -25.03 7.79
C ILE A 3 -10.07 -26.32 7.66
N SER A 4 -10.37 -27.12 6.64
CA SER A 4 -9.54 -28.25 6.28
C SER A 4 -8.16 -27.70 5.90
N SER A 5 -7.17 -28.04 6.71
CA SER A 5 -5.75 -27.82 6.45
C SER A 5 -5.32 -28.71 5.28
N GLN A 6 -5.78 -28.39 4.07
CA GLN A 6 -5.06 -28.79 2.88
C GLN A 6 -3.74 -28.03 2.94
N ASN A 7 -2.67 -28.73 3.30
CA ASN A 7 -1.31 -28.25 3.07
C ASN A 7 -1.19 -27.96 1.57
N VAL A 8 -1.42 -26.70 1.19
CA VAL A 8 -1.09 -26.20 -0.13
C VAL A 8 0.43 -26.28 -0.20
N LEU A 9 0.94 -27.43 -0.64
CA LEU A 9 2.35 -27.61 -0.94
C LEU A 9 2.71 -26.56 -1.99
N LEU A 10 3.34 -25.48 -1.52
CA LEU A 10 3.87 -24.42 -2.37
C LEU A 10 4.87 -25.09 -3.32
N SER A 11 4.79 -24.80 -4.61
CA SER A 11 5.81 -25.30 -5.54
C SER A 11 7.19 -24.79 -5.10
N PRO A 12 8.28 -25.57 -5.29
CA PRO A 12 9.63 -25.13 -4.91
C PRO A 12 10.01 -23.78 -5.51
N GLU A 13 9.57 -23.52 -6.74
CA GLU A 13 9.75 -22.25 -7.43
C GLU A 13 9.04 -21.08 -6.73
N LEU A 14 7.78 -21.28 -6.32
CA LEU A 14 7.02 -20.29 -5.57
C LEU A 14 7.65 -20.03 -4.21
N HIS A 15 8.08 -21.08 -3.51
CA HIS A 15 8.76 -20.95 -2.22
C HIS A 15 10.04 -20.11 -2.36
N SER A 16 10.87 -20.39 -3.36
CA SER A 16 12.06 -19.59 -3.67
C SER A 16 11.74 -18.13 -3.98
N GLN A 17 10.65 -17.87 -4.73
CA GLN A 17 10.23 -16.49 -5.02
C GLN A 17 9.72 -15.76 -3.78
N LEU A 18 8.97 -16.44 -2.91
CA LEU A 18 8.47 -15.85 -1.66
C LEU A 18 9.62 -15.50 -0.72
N LEU A 19 10.67 -16.32 -0.65
CA LEU A 19 11.88 -16.02 0.13
C LEU A 19 12.67 -14.81 -0.39
N LYS A 20 12.50 -14.42 -1.65
CA LYS A 20 13.12 -13.20 -2.22
C LYS A 20 12.37 -11.92 -1.82
N ILE A 21 11.20 -12.03 -1.21
CA ILE A 21 10.48 -10.87 -0.68
C ILE A 21 11.23 -10.41 0.57
N PRO A 22 11.71 -9.16 0.62
CA PRO A 22 12.46 -8.66 1.78
C PRO A 22 11.64 -8.86 3.06
N SER A 23 12.29 -9.48 4.05
CA SER A 23 11.77 -9.57 5.42
C SER A 23 11.78 -8.18 6.07
N GLY A 24 11.02 -7.98 7.16
CA GLY A 24 10.96 -6.70 7.88
C GLY A 24 12.33 -6.14 8.32
N ASN A 25 13.36 -6.99 8.40
CA ASN A 25 14.69 -6.61 8.89
C ASN A 25 15.65 -6.18 7.77
N ASP A 26 15.40 -6.56 6.52
CA ASP A 26 16.32 -6.37 5.38
C ASP A 26 15.82 -5.28 4.40
N LEU A 27 14.93 -4.42 4.87
CA LEU A 27 14.33 -3.40 4.04
C LEU A 27 15.28 -2.21 3.85
N PRO A 28 15.39 -1.68 2.62
CA PRO A 28 16.10 -0.44 2.39
C PRO A 28 15.40 0.69 3.15
N GLN A 29 16.19 1.62 3.69
CA GLN A 29 15.64 2.84 4.28
C GLN A 29 15.27 3.81 3.18
N ILE A 30 14.14 4.50 3.35
CA ILE A 30 13.84 5.66 2.52
C ILE A 30 14.72 6.83 2.97
N GLU A 31 15.60 7.26 2.07
CA GLU A 31 16.45 8.43 2.27
C GLU A 31 15.77 9.72 1.82
N SER A 32 14.79 9.63 0.92
CA SER A 32 14.06 10.79 0.41
C SER A 32 13.27 11.49 1.51
N LEU A 33 13.22 12.82 1.42
CA LEU A 33 12.34 13.63 2.27
C LEU A 33 10.88 13.23 2.04
N ILE A 34 10.13 13.13 3.13
CA ILE A 34 8.70 12.85 3.08
C ILE A 34 7.98 14.20 2.97
N PRO A 35 7.21 14.44 1.89
CA PRO A 35 6.53 15.69 1.66
C PRO A 35 5.68 16.11 2.86
N PHE A 36 5.75 17.38 3.26
CA PHE A 36 4.93 18.01 4.32
C PHE A 36 4.86 17.26 5.67
N LEU A 37 5.76 16.30 5.92
CA LEU A 37 5.94 15.64 7.20
C LEU A 37 6.88 16.49 8.07
N LYS A 38 6.39 16.91 9.23
CA LYS A 38 7.16 17.72 10.20
C LYS A 38 8.11 16.88 11.05
N SER A 39 7.74 15.63 11.31
CA SER A 39 8.48 14.78 12.24
C SER A 39 9.55 13.96 11.54
N SER A 40 10.71 13.86 12.19
CA SER A 40 11.81 13.01 11.73
C SER A 40 11.51 11.54 12.03
N LEU A 41 11.64 10.69 11.02
CA LEU A 41 11.48 9.25 11.18
C LEU A 41 12.76 8.57 11.66
N LYS A 42 12.61 7.66 12.62
CA LYS A 42 13.65 6.73 13.05
C LYS A 42 13.99 5.73 11.93
N PRO A 43 15.19 5.12 11.91
CA PRO A 43 15.59 4.17 10.86
C PRO A 43 14.58 3.05 10.60
N HIS A 44 14.07 2.40 11.66
CA HIS A 44 13.07 1.34 11.53
C HIS A 44 11.72 1.83 11.01
N GLN A 45 11.40 3.12 11.21
CA GLN A 45 10.20 3.75 10.65
C GLN A 45 10.35 4.00 9.16
N LYS A 46 11.56 4.39 8.71
CA LYS A 46 11.89 4.52 7.28
C LYS A 46 11.85 3.19 6.56
N GLN A 47 12.35 2.12 7.18
CA GLN A 47 12.23 0.75 6.67
C GLN A 47 10.76 0.32 6.57
N GLY A 48 9.98 0.57 7.63
CA GLY A 48 8.55 0.31 7.63
C GLY A 48 7.82 1.05 6.52
N LEU A 49 8.16 2.32 6.27
CA LEU A 49 7.59 3.08 5.15
C LEU A 49 7.99 2.50 3.78
N ALA A 50 9.23 2.06 3.60
CA ALA A 50 9.68 1.39 2.37
C ALA A 50 8.86 0.12 2.08
N PHE A 51 8.59 -0.66 3.13
CA PHE A 51 7.73 -1.82 3.06
C PHE A 51 6.30 -1.44 2.64
N LEU A 52 5.71 -0.42 3.29
CA LEU A 52 4.36 0.04 2.96
C LEU A 52 4.24 0.45 1.49
N LEU A 53 5.21 1.21 0.97
CA LEU A 53 5.24 1.65 -0.43
C LEU A 53 5.36 0.47 -1.40
N ASP A 54 6.22 -0.53 -1.13
CA ASP A 54 6.32 -1.72 -1.99
C ASP A 54 5.02 -2.52 -2.04
N ARG A 55 4.29 -2.56 -0.92
CA ARG A 55 3.02 -3.30 -0.77
C ARG A 55 1.84 -2.60 -1.42
N GLU A 56 1.85 -1.26 -1.52
CA GLU A 56 0.82 -0.49 -2.23
C GLU A 56 1.16 -0.27 -3.71
N ALA A 57 2.40 -0.52 -4.13
CA ALA A 57 2.83 -0.38 -5.52
C ALA A 57 2.36 -1.58 -6.38
N PRO A 58 1.55 -1.37 -7.44
CA PRO A 58 1.13 -2.44 -8.34
C PRO A 58 2.30 -3.16 -9.02
N ASN A 59 3.38 -2.43 -9.28
CA ASN A 59 4.62 -2.92 -9.87
C ASN A 59 5.71 -3.26 -8.81
N GLY A 60 5.35 -3.26 -7.52
CA GLY A 60 6.26 -3.60 -6.42
C GLY A 60 6.78 -5.04 -6.49
N LYS A 61 7.85 -5.32 -5.75
CA LYS A 61 8.45 -6.66 -5.64
C LYS A 61 7.44 -7.64 -5.05
N SER A 62 6.74 -7.21 -3.99
CA SER A 62 5.64 -7.96 -3.38
C SER A 62 4.57 -8.34 -4.40
N ALA A 63 4.06 -7.37 -5.16
CA ALA A 63 2.94 -7.59 -6.09
C ALA A 63 3.28 -8.63 -7.17
N LYS A 64 4.52 -8.62 -7.66
CA LYS A 64 5.02 -9.55 -8.69
C LYS A 64 5.29 -10.97 -8.17
N SER A 65 5.57 -11.12 -6.88
CA SER A 65 6.01 -12.39 -6.28
C SER A 65 5.01 -13.55 -6.37
N LEU A 66 3.72 -13.25 -6.57
CA LEU A 66 2.68 -14.26 -6.72
C LEU A 66 2.46 -14.68 -8.18
N TRP A 67 3.19 -14.11 -9.13
CA TRP A 67 3.00 -14.38 -10.56
C TRP A 67 4.18 -15.16 -11.13
N LEU A 68 3.87 -16.32 -11.69
CA LEU A 68 4.85 -17.20 -12.33
C LEU A 68 4.78 -17.07 -13.85
N ASN A 69 5.94 -17.02 -14.50
CA ASN A 69 6.03 -17.10 -15.95
C ASN A 69 5.75 -18.54 -16.39
N LYS A 70 4.75 -18.76 -17.24
CA LYS A 70 4.54 -20.04 -17.90
C LYS A 70 5.24 -20.04 -19.26
N PRO A 71 6.27 -20.88 -19.46
CA PRO A 71 6.81 -21.09 -20.80
C PRO A 71 5.72 -21.75 -21.66
N SER A 72 5.42 -21.16 -22.81
CA SER A 72 4.48 -21.71 -23.79
C SER A 72 5.28 -22.28 -24.95
N SER A 73 5.21 -23.59 -25.15
CA SER A 73 5.96 -24.31 -26.20
C SER A 73 5.52 -23.96 -27.64
N SER A 74 4.48 -23.15 -27.81
CA SER A 74 3.85 -22.90 -29.12
C SER A 74 3.49 -21.44 -29.40
N SER A 75 3.80 -20.51 -28.48
CA SER A 75 3.49 -19.08 -28.68
C SER A 75 4.57 -18.18 -28.09
N THR A 76 4.99 -17.16 -28.85
CA THR A 76 5.89 -16.08 -28.40
C THR A 76 5.30 -15.20 -27.28
N ARG A 77 4.03 -15.39 -26.91
CA ARG A 77 3.37 -14.62 -25.85
C ARG A 77 3.63 -15.24 -24.48
N ILE A 78 4.24 -14.46 -23.58
CA ILE A 78 4.41 -14.80 -22.17
C ILE A 78 3.02 -14.89 -21.52
N LYS A 79 2.74 -15.99 -20.82
CA LYS A 79 1.55 -16.11 -19.96
C LYS A 79 2.01 -16.09 -18.51
N LEU A 80 1.38 -15.26 -17.69
CA LEU A 80 1.59 -15.25 -16.26
C LEU A 80 0.47 -16.03 -15.58
N ILE A 81 0.83 -16.79 -14.55
CA ILE A 81 -0.14 -17.53 -13.71
C ILE A 81 0.00 -17.08 -12.27
N HIS A 82 -1.11 -16.70 -11.65
CA HIS A 82 -1.16 -16.44 -10.23
C HIS A 82 -0.99 -17.76 -9.47
N SER A 83 0.00 -17.80 -8.58
CA SER A 83 0.47 -19.01 -7.90
C SER A 83 -0.60 -19.70 -7.05
N ILE A 84 -1.45 -18.90 -6.38
CA ILE A 84 -2.56 -19.37 -5.53
C ILE A 84 -3.84 -19.59 -6.33
N THR A 85 -4.42 -18.52 -6.91
CA THR A 85 -5.74 -18.56 -7.59
C THR A 85 -5.72 -19.27 -8.93
N LYS A 86 -4.53 -19.60 -9.48
CA LYS A 86 -4.31 -20.19 -10.81
C LYS A 86 -4.84 -19.35 -11.98
N LYS A 87 -5.21 -18.09 -11.72
CA LYS A 87 -5.65 -17.15 -12.76
C LYS A 87 -4.54 -16.89 -13.76
N GLN A 88 -4.87 -16.90 -15.05
CA GLN A 88 -3.91 -16.65 -16.12
C GLN A 88 -4.13 -15.26 -16.71
N VAL A 89 -3.03 -14.56 -16.99
CA VAL A 89 -3.04 -13.28 -17.68
C VAL A 89 -1.97 -13.24 -18.76
N ASN A 90 -2.14 -12.36 -19.75
CA ASN A 90 -1.27 -12.30 -20.93
C ASN A 90 -0.07 -11.37 -20.75
N ASN A 91 -0.08 -10.51 -19.73
CA ASN A 91 1.02 -9.61 -19.43
C ASN A 91 0.97 -9.20 -17.93
N LEU A 92 2.04 -8.53 -17.47
CA LEU A 92 2.16 -8.13 -16.07
C LEU A 92 1.19 -7.01 -15.67
N LYS A 93 0.78 -6.14 -16.59
CA LYS A 93 -0.16 -5.05 -16.28
C LYS A 93 -1.54 -5.59 -15.95
N ASP A 94 -2.00 -6.61 -16.68
CA ASP A 94 -3.28 -7.29 -16.43
C ASP A 94 -3.29 -7.93 -15.02
N SER A 95 -2.11 -8.37 -14.56
CA SER A 95 -1.90 -9.00 -13.26
C SER A 95 -2.15 -8.04 -12.09
N PHE A 96 -1.90 -6.74 -12.26
CA PHE A 96 -2.08 -5.72 -11.22
C PHE A 96 -3.52 -5.64 -10.71
N SER A 97 -4.50 -5.78 -11.61
CA SER A 97 -5.92 -5.76 -11.28
C SER A 97 -6.38 -6.97 -10.44
N HIS A 98 -5.53 -7.99 -10.32
CA HIS A 98 -5.81 -9.23 -9.59
C HIS A 98 -4.87 -9.42 -8.41
N THR A 99 -4.00 -8.45 -8.16
CA THR A 99 -3.05 -8.50 -7.06
C THR A 99 -3.59 -7.65 -5.91
N PRO A 100 -3.79 -8.21 -4.71
CA PRO A 100 -4.17 -7.41 -3.56
C PRO A 100 -3.02 -6.45 -3.22
N LEU A 101 -3.34 -5.17 -3.06
CA LEU A 101 -2.41 -4.13 -2.64
C LEU A 101 -2.71 -3.76 -1.19
N GLY A 102 -1.67 -3.55 -0.41
CA GLY A 102 -1.75 -3.25 1.01
C GLY A 102 -1.01 -4.25 1.88
N CYS A 103 -1.14 -4.10 3.20
CA CYS A 103 -0.36 -4.88 4.14
C CYS A 103 -1.05 -5.06 5.49
N LEU A 104 -0.47 -5.93 6.32
CA LEU A 104 -0.76 -6.03 7.75
C LEU A 104 0.46 -5.51 8.51
N LEU A 105 0.31 -4.37 9.18
CA LEU A 105 1.38 -3.78 9.98
C LEU A 105 1.27 -4.26 11.43
N ALA A 106 1.91 -5.40 11.72
CA ALA A 106 1.82 -6.12 12.99
C ALA A 106 3.03 -5.90 13.91
N ASP A 107 3.66 -4.72 13.84
CA ASP A 107 4.75 -4.36 14.74
C ASP A 107 4.28 -4.24 16.19
N ASP A 108 5.19 -4.45 17.14
CA ASP A 108 4.93 -4.23 18.57
C ASP A 108 4.40 -2.82 18.88
N MET A 109 3.68 -2.72 20.00
CA MET A 109 3.19 -1.43 20.50
C MET A 109 4.36 -0.50 20.80
N GLY A 110 4.23 0.78 20.44
CA GLY A 110 5.30 1.78 20.63
C GLY A 110 6.28 1.94 19.47
N LEU A 111 6.27 1.06 18.46
CA LEU A 111 7.16 1.18 17.29
C LEU A 111 6.74 2.23 16.25
N GLY A 112 5.75 3.06 16.56
CA GLY A 112 5.29 4.17 15.71
C GLY A 112 4.54 3.70 14.46
N LYS A 113 3.55 2.81 14.63
CA LYS A 113 2.68 2.37 13.53
C LYS A 113 1.92 3.54 12.90
N SER A 114 1.34 4.40 13.74
CA SER A 114 0.61 5.58 13.29
C SER A 114 1.47 6.51 12.44
N ILE A 115 2.68 6.87 12.90
CA ILE A 115 3.59 7.74 12.13
C ILE A 115 4.06 7.11 10.80
N LYS A 116 4.22 5.78 10.74
CA LYS A 116 4.47 5.07 9.47
C LYS A 116 3.30 5.23 8.49
N CYS A 117 2.07 5.04 8.97
CA CYS A 117 0.85 5.26 8.17
C CYS A 117 0.68 6.71 7.73
N ILE A 118 0.94 7.69 8.61
CA ILE A 118 0.88 9.12 8.27
C ILE A 118 1.91 9.44 7.19
N SER A 119 3.12 8.90 7.32
CA SER A 119 4.18 9.08 6.32
C SER A 119 3.80 8.51 4.96
N LEU A 120 3.12 7.35 4.94
CA LEU A 120 2.59 6.74 3.73
C LEU A 120 1.54 7.64 3.06
N ILE A 121 0.60 8.17 3.84
CA ILE A 121 -0.41 9.13 3.35
C ILE A 121 0.27 10.35 2.71
N CYS A 122 1.35 10.84 3.31
CA CYS A 122 2.07 11.99 2.78
C CYS A 122 2.72 11.69 1.42
N MET A 123 3.38 10.55 1.29
CA MET A 123 4.00 10.12 0.02
C MET A 123 2.97 9.94 -1.09
N THR A 124 1.89 9.20 -0.81
CA THR A 124 0.86 8.88 -1.82
C THR A 124 0.03 10.09 -2.23
N LEU A 125 -0.23 11.01 -1.29
CA LEU A 125 -0.88 12.28 -1.60
C LEU A 125 0.01 13.16 -2.50
N GLU A 126 1.32 13.21 -2.28
CA GLU A 126 2.24 13.95 -3.17
C GLU A 126 2.29 13.32 -4.56
N ASP A 127 2.40 12.00 -4.66
CA ASP A 127 2.38 11.30 -5.94
C ASP A 127 1.10 11.55 -6.72
N SER A 128 -0.04 11.74 -6.03
CA SER A 128 -1.30 12.11 -6.67
C SER A 128 -1.36 13.55 -7.18
N LYS A 129 -0.54 14.46 -6.63
CA LYS A 129 -0.45 15.87 -7.08
C LYS A 129 0.46 16.03 -8.29
N ARG A 130 1.40 15.10 -8.50
CA ARG A 130 2.30 15.12 -9.66
C ARG A 130 1.50 14.85 -10.93
N ASP A 131 1.45 15.84 -11.82
CA ASP A 131 0.91 15.67 -13.17
C ASP A 131 1.83 14.72 -13.96
N ILE A 132 1.59 13.42 -13.86
CA ILE A 132 2.33 12.41 -14.60
C ILE A 132 1.89 12.45 -16.07
N PRO A 133 2.82 12.58 -17.03
CA PRO A 133 2.47 12.58 -18.45
C PRO A 133 1.74 11.29 -18.88
N PRO A 134 0.83 11.39 -19.86
CA PRO A 134 -0.10 10.33 -20.25
C PRO A 134 0.53 9.03 -20.79
N SER A 135 1.86 8.92 -20.87
CA SER A 135 2.58 7.71 -21.25
C SER A 135 2.72 6.67 -20.12
N ILE A 136 2.51 7.07 -18.85
CA ILE A 136 2.54 6.18 -17.65
C ILE A 136 1.11 5.97 -17.10
N HIS A 137 0.10 6.10 -17.97
CA HIS A 137 -1.29 6.38 -17.60
C HIS A 137 -2.17 5.13 -17.59
N PHE A 138 -1.86 4.15 -16.75
CA PHE A 138 -2.70 2.94 -16.64
C PHE A 138 -3.75 2.98 -15.51
N LEU A 139 -3.77 4.04 -14.69
CA LEU A 139 -4.76 4.20 -13.60
C LEU A 139 -5.42 5.60 -13.50
N ASN A 140 -5.03 6.57 -14.33
CA ASN A 140 -5.45 7.97 -14.15
C ASN A 140 -6.81 8.27 -14.80
N LYS A 141 -7.91 7.92 -14.12
CA LYS A 141 -8.95 8.94 -13.97
C LYS A 141 -8.33 10.00 -13.04
N LYS A 142 -8.52 11.31 -13.25
CA LYS A 142 -8.13 12.35 -12.26
C LYS A 142 -8.90 12.09 -10.95
N GLN A 143 -8.45 11.12 -10.17
CA GLN A 143 -9.06 10.74 -8.92
C GLN A 143 -8.54 11.72 -7.89
N LYS A 144 -9.47 12.40 -7.21
CA LYS A 144 -9.13 13.14 -6.00
C LYS A 144 -8.61 12.10 -5.00
N HIS A 145 -7.31 12.14 -4.70
CA HIS A 145 -6.71 11.22 -3.74
C HIS A 145 -7.25 11.52 -2.34
N SER A 146 -7.78 10.50 -1.68
CA SER A 146 -8.24 10.58 -0.30
C SER A 146 -7.97 9.26 0.41
N THR A 147 -7.58 9.34 1.68
CA THR A 147 -7.34 8.17 2.52
C THR A 147 -8.37 8.13 3.63
N LEU A 148 -9.05 6.99 3.78
CA LEU A 148 -10.00 6.76 4.86
C LEU A 148 -9.31 5.98 5.98
N ILE A 149 -9.21 6.59 7.17
CA ILE A 149 -8.76 5.92 8.38
C ILE A 149 -9.99 5.47 9.17
N ILE A 150 -10.10 4.17 9.41
CA ILE A 150 -11.14 3.58 10.26
C ILE A 150 -10.48 3.16 11.57
N CYS A 151 -11.03 3.62 12.69
CA CYS A 151 -10.52 3.31 14.02
C CYS A 151 -11.67 3.21 15.02
N LEU A 152 -11.35 2.71 16.23
CA LEU A 152 -12.30 2.72 17.35
C LEU A 152 -12.71 4.17 17.69
N PRO A 153 -13.96 4.42 18.13
CA PRO A 153 -14.44 5.77 18.43
C PRO A 153 -13.55 6.58 19.39
N CYS A 154 -12.97 5.93 20.39
CA CYS A 154 -12.08 6.57 21.36
C CYS A 154 -10.72 7.01 20.76
N LEU A 155 -10.31 6.45 19.62
CA LEU A 155 -9.04 6.76 18.97
C LEU A 155 -9.15 7.87 17.93
N ILE A 156 -10.36 8.32 17.60
CA ILE A 156 -10.59 9.35 16.58
C ILE A 156 -9.82 10.63 16.92
N LYS A 157 -9.86 11.04 18.20
CA LYS A 157 -9.17 12.24 18.64
C LYS A 157 -7.65 12.08 18.58
N ASN A 158 -7.14 10.94 19.02
CA ASN A 158 -5.72 10.62 18.93
C ASN A 158 -5.21 10.67 17.48
N TRP A 159 -5.95 10.10 16.52
CA TRP A 159 -5.58 10.18 15.11
C TRP A 159 -5.59 11.61 14.58
N GLU A 160 -6.59 12.41 14.94
CA GLU A 160 -6.66 13.83 14.54
C GLU A 160 -5.44 14.60 15.07
N ASP A 161 -5.07 14.38 16.33
CA ASP A 161 -3.96 15.07 16.99
C ASP A 161 -2.61 14.61 16.44
N GLU A 162 -2.42 13.32 16.19
CA GLU A 162 -1.21 12.79 15.54
C GLU A 162 -1.04 13.34 14.11
N LEU A 163 -2.11 13.39 13.31
CA LEU A 163 -2.05 13.97 11.97
C LEU A 163 -1.64 15.44 12.02
N LYS A 164 -2.24 16.22 12.93
CA LYS A 164 -1.92 17.65 13.11
C LYS A 164 -0.49 17.88 13.60
N LEU A 165 -0.01 17.01 14.49
CA LEU A 165 1.33 17.06 15.04
C LEU A 165 2.39 16.76 13.97
N HIS A 166 2.17 15.70 13.20
CA HIS A 166 3.19 15.16 12.31
C HIS A 166 3.16 15.75 10.90
N THR A 167 2.09 16.44 10.49
CA THR A 167 1.95 16.98 9.13
C THR A 167 1.75 18.49 9.10
N ASP A 168 2.06 19.12 7.97
CA ASP A 168 1.62 20.47 7.67
C ASP A 168 0.15 20.50 7.25
N ILE A 169 -0.70 21.01 8.16
CA ILE A 169 -2.15 21.12 7.99
C ILE A 169 -2.52 22.05 6.82
N SER A 170 -1.61 22.95 6.40
CA SER A 170 -1.83 23.79 5.21
C SER A 170 -1.90 22.95 3.92
N GLN A 171 -1.26 21.77 3.91
CA GLN A 171 -1.15 20.87 2.77
C GLN A 171 -2.12 19.68 2.83
N LEU A 172 -2.76 19.45 3.99
CA LEU A 172 -3.60 18.28 4.27
C LEU A 172 -4.96 18.67 4.86
N LYS A 173 -6.04 18.35 4.14
CA LYS A 173 -7.41 18.52 4.65
C LYS A 173 -7.84 17.28 5.44
N ILE A 174 -8.00 17.43 6.75
CA ILE A 174 -8.46 16.38 7.66
C ILE A 174 -9.97 16.55 7.89
N VAL A 175 -10.73 15.45 7.78
CA VAL A 175 -12.18 15.44 7.98
C VAL A 175 -12.55 14.25 8.85
N THR A 176 -13.35 14.50 9.89
CA THR A 176 -13.83 13.47 10.81
C THR A 176 -15.31 13.16 10.57
N TYR A 177 -15.62 11.90 10.25
CA TYR A 177 -17.00 11.43 10.10
C TYR A 177 -17.42 10.58 11.31
N HIS A 178 -17.92 11.22 12.36
CA HIS A 178 -18.35 10.52 13.59
C HIS A 178 -19.47 11.24 14.36
N GLY A 179 -20.27 10.46 15.11
CA GLY A 179 -21.35 10.98 15.97
C GLY A 179 -22.45 11.79 15.26
N LYS A 180 -23.07 12.71 16.00
CA LYS A 180 -24.14 13.60 15.50
C LYS A 180 -23.64 14.60 14.45
N LYS A 181 -22.34 14.92 14.45
CA LYS A 181 -21.68 15.87 13.54
C LYS A 181 -21.38 15.31 12.14
N ARG A 182 -21.72 14.05 11.87
CA ARG A 182 -21.54 13.41 10.54
C ARG A 182 -22.17 14.20 9.38
N LYS A 183 -23.26 14.93 9.66
CA LYS A 183 -24.00 15.73 8.66
C LYS A 183 -23.42 17.13 8.44
N GLU A 184 -22.51 17.59 9.30
CA GLU A 184 -21.90 18.92 9.25
C GLU A 184 -20.67 18.96 8.33
N ILE A 185 -20.29 17.84 7.72
CA ILE A 185 -19.19 17.83 6.77
C ILE A 185 -19.64 18.62 5.53
N GLY A 186 -19.17 19.87 5.45
CA GLY A 186 -19.33 20.74 4.29
C GLY A 186 -18.56 20.25 3.07
N LEU A 187 -18.84 19.03 2.61
CA LEU A 187 -18.59 18.64 1.23
C LEU A 187 -19.56 19.48 0.40
N LYS A 188 -19.10 20.63 -0.11
CA LYS A 188 -19.82 21.33 -1.17
C LYS A 188 -20.11 20.27 -2.25
N LYS A 189 -21.39 19.98 -2.47
CA LYS A 189 -21.82 19.20 -3.63
C LYS A 189 -21.29 19.95 -4.85
N VAL A 190 -20.37 19.32 -5.57
CA VAL A 190 -19.94 19.78 -6.90
C VAL A 190 -21.03 19.39 -7.88
#